data_AF-A0A1H3QN65-F1
#
_entry.id   AF-A0A1H3QN65-F1
#
_cell.length_a   1.000
_cell.length_b   1.000
_cell.length_c   1.000
_cell.angle_alpha   90.00
_cell.angle_beta   90.00
_cell.angle_gamma   90.00
#
_symmetry.space_group_name_H-M   'P 1'
#
loop_
_entity.id
_entity.type
_entity.pdbx_description
1 polymer ?
#
loop_
_entity_poly.entity_id
_entity_poly.type
_entity_poly.pdbx_seq_one_letter_code
_entity_poly.pdbx_strand_id
1 'polypeptide(L)'
;MHDLIQSEDGAVTANWVVLTAGIVGLGLAATSVVSGGVEDQSVDIAQFLADTEVGTAFSRLFSENDFSEGRGDWSGGELMTINGFGEILALSGNATRAEMPISVDSKYAYAVMEFDMIIGDSWDNEQGVISINGKDVVIGTHSWGGDGPAIQTFDAAGGTTVMMTRSSTATGGNWRPDTNDYTYNVRVVAANDGSDITLGAATTLNQGGGDEFFGIDNVKVTGSNQK
;
A
#
# COMPACT_ATOMS: atom_id res chain seq x y z
N MET A 1 25.98 60.48 -55.79
CA MET A 1 24.70 59.75 -55.91
C MET A 1 24.89 58.70 -56.98
N HIS A 2 25.32 57.51 -56.53
CA HIS A 2 25.57 56.23 -57.22
C HIS A 2 26.37 55.39 -56.19
N ASP A 3 26.00 55.41 -54.91
CA ASP A 3 24.84 54.73 -54.30
C ASP A 3 24.97 53.21 -54.46
N LEU A 4 25.45 52.60 -53.37
CA LEU A 4 24.83 51.46 -52.67
C LEU A 4 24.56 50.14 -53.43
N ILE A 5 24.89 50.00 -54.71
CA ILE A 5 24.43 48.86 -55.53
C ILE A 5 25.48 47.73 -55.68
N GLN A 6 26.70 47.87 -55.15
CA GLN A 6 27.71 46.79 -55.18
C GLN A 6 27.87 45.99 -53.88
N SER A 7 27.04 46.22 -52.86
CA SER A 7 27.19 45.58 -51.55
C SER A 7 26.07 44.59 -51.21
N GLU A 8 25.58 43.85 -52.19
CA GLU A 8 24.50 42.87 -52.00
C GLU A 8 25.03 41.48 -51.52
N ASP A 9 26.29 41.13 -51.81
CA ASP A 9 26.90 39.85 -51.35
C ASP A 9 27.15 39.80 -49.83
N GLY A 10 27.31 40.97 -49.19
CA GLY A 10 27.44 41.09 -47.73
C GLY A 10 26.12 40.87 -46.99
N ALA A 11 24.98 41.16 -47.62
CA ALA A 11 23.65 40.98 -47.02
C ALA A 11 23.25 39.50 -46.97
N VAL A 12 23.59 38.73 -48.00
CA VAL A 12 23.29 37.28 -48.06
C VAL A 12 24.16 36.48 -47.08
N THR A 13 25.44 36.86 -46.93
CA THR A 13 26.34 36.26 -45.93
C THR A 13 25.98 36.65 -44.49
N ALA A 14 25.59 37.90 -44.25
CA ALA A 14 25.09 38.34 -42.95
C ALA A 14 23.82 37.59 -42.53
N ASN A 15 22.90 37.30 -43.46
CA ASN A 15 21.69 36.52 -43.16
C ASN A 15 22.01 35.07 -42.76
N TRP A 16 22.99 34.44 -43.40
CA TRP A 16 23.42 33.08 -43.02
C TRP A 16 24.12 33.03 -41.65
N VAL A 17 24.95 34.03 -41.34
CA VAL A 17 25.61 34.13 -40.03
C VAL A 17 24.60 34.36 -38.90
N VAL A 18 23.60 35.22 -39.11
CA VAL A 18 22.53 35.44 -38.12
C VAL A 18 21.68 34.20 -37.93
N LEU A 19 21.38 33.47 -39.01
CA LEU A 19 20.57 32.24 -38.94
C LEU A 19 21.31 31.10 -38.23
N THR A 20 22.60 30.92 -38.52
CA THR A 20 23.45 29.93 -37.81
C THR A 20 23.67 30.31 -36.35
N ALA A 21 23.91 31.58 -36.04
CA ALA A 21 24.01 32.07 -34.67
C ALA A 21 22.69 31.86 -33.89
N GLY A 22 21.54 32.07 -34.54
CA GLY A 22 20.22 31.79 -33.97
C GLY A 22 20.01 30.30 -33.65
N ILE A 23 20.41 29.41 -34.56
CA ILE A 23 20.31 27.95 -34.35
C ILE A 23 21.22 27.50 -33.20
N VAL A 24 22.46 28.00 -33.13
CA VAL A 24 23.39 27.68 -32.03
C VAL A 24 22.86 28.22 -30.70
N GLY A 25 22.32 29.43 -30.68
CA GLY A 25 21.70 30.02 -29.48
C GLY A 25 20.49 29.20 -28.99
N LEU A 26 19.64 28.74 -29.90
CA LEU A 26 18.53 27.85 -29.57
C LEU A 26 19.02 26.48 -29.06
N GLY A 27 20.09 25.94 -29.63
CA GLY A 27 20.69 24.68 -29.19
C GLY A 27 21.27 24.78 -27.77
N LEU A 28 21.91 25.88 -27.43
CA LEU A 28 22.39 26.12 -26.05
C LEU A 28 21.24 26.30 -25.06
N ALA A 29 20.19 27.03 -25.44
CA ALA A 29 19.00 27.19 -24.62
C ALA A 29 18.27 25.86 -24.38
N ALA A 30 18.07 25.05 -25.42
CA ALA A 30 17.49 23.71 -25.30
C ALA A 30 18.33 22.82 -24.39
N THR A 31 19.66 22.85 -24.53
CA THR A 31 20.57 22.06 -23.69
C THR A 31 20.46 22.45 -22.21
N SER A 32 20.32 23.74 -21.90
CA SER A 32 20.17 24.19 -20.50
C SER A 32 18.87 23.72 -19.84
N VAL A 33 17.77 23.64 -20.60
CA VAL A 33 16.48 23.16 -20.10
C VAL A 33 16.55 21.65 -19.87
N VAL A 34 17.14 20.91 -20.81
CA VAL A 34 17.34 19.46 -20.69
C VAL A 34 18.28 19.13 -19.55
N SER A 35 19.40 19.86 -19.39
CA SER A 35 20.35 19.60 -18.30
C SER A 35 19.74 19.84 -16.93
N GLY A 36 18.92 20.90 -16.77
CA GLY A 36 18.19 21.15 -15.52
C GLY A 36 17.18 20.05 -15.22
N GLY A 37 16.38 19.63 -16.21
CA GLY A 37 15.43 18.53 -16.02
C GLY A 37 16.11 17.19 -15.72
N VAL A 38 17.28 16.91 -16.32
CA VAL A 38 18.07 15.71 -16.04
C VAL A 38 18.72 15.77 -14.65
N GLU A 39 19.17 16.94 -14.21
CA GLU A 39 19.71 17.15 -12.86
C GLU A 39 18.64 16.93 -11.79
N ASP A 40 17.46 17.54 -11.94
CA ASP A 40 16.32 17.34 -11.05
C ASP A 40 15.90 15.87 -11.01
N GLN A 41 15.77 15.23 -12.17
CA GLN A 41 15.43 13.80 -12.23
C GLN A 41 16.52 12.92 -11.60
N SER A 42 17.80 13.30 -11.71
CA SER A 42 18.90 12.56 -11.08
C SER A 42 18.89 12.72 -9.55
N VAL A 43 18.54 13.91 -9.04
CA VAL A 43 18.34 14.16 -7.60
C VAL A 43 17.14 13.38 -7.08
N ASP A 44 16.02 13.38 -7.79
CA ASP A 44 14.82 12.63 -7.43
C ASP A 44 15.09 11.12 -7.43
N ILE A 45 15.82 10.60 -8.42
CA ILE A 45 16.26 9.20 -8.45
C ILE A 45 17.22 8.90 -7.29
N ALA A 46 18.17 9.79 -7.00
CA ALA A 46 19.10 9.59 -5.89
C ALA A 46 18.38 9.59 -4.53
N GLN A 47 17.39 10.46 -4.35
CA GLN A 47 16.52 10.47 -3.16
C GLN A 47 15.67 9.20 -3.09
N PHE A 48 15.02 8.83 -4.18
CA PHE A 48 14.21 7.61 -4.27
C PHE A 48 15.04 6.35 -3.97
N LEU A 49 16.26 6.26 -4.51
CA LEU A 49 17.17 5.15 -4.25
C LEU A 49 17.72 5.17 -2.83
N ALA A 50 18.06 6.34 -2.27
CA ALA A 50 18.48 6.45 -0.87
C ALA A 50 17.37 6.01 0.10
N ASP A 51 16.12 6.37 -0.19
CA ASP A 51 14.96 5.95 0.60
C ASP A 51 14.65 4.44 0.41
N THR A 52 14.84 3.91 -0.80
CA THR A 52 14.54 2.50 -1.14
C THR A 52 15.64 1.52 -0.70
N GLU A 53 16.91 1.89 -0.79
CA GLU A 53 18.08 1.05 -0.45
C GLU A 53 18.18 0.83 1.07
N VAL A 54 17.72 1.78 1.89
CA VAL A 54 17.73 1.65 3.35
C VAL A 54 16.59 0.76 3.86
N GLY A 55 15.40 0.80 3.26
CA GLY A 55 14.26 -0.02 3.72
C GLY A 55 14.36 -1.51 3.37
N THR A 56 15.04 -1.85 2.26
CA THR A 56 15.14 -3.23 1.76
C THR A 56 16.35 -4.00 2.29
N ALA A 57 17.46 -3.32 2.63
CA ALA A 57 18.69 -3.99 3.10
C ALA A 57 18.60 -4.56 4.53
N PHE A 58 17.67 -4.09 5.36
CA PHE A 58 17.51 -4.51 6.76
C PHE A 58 16.23 -5.30 7.05
N SER A 59 15.44 -5.59 6.02
CA SER A 59 14.17 -6.29 6.16
C SER A 59 14.21 -7.68 5.52
N ARG A 60 13.62 -8.68 6.18
CA ARG A 60 13.61 -10.08 5.71
C ARG A 60 12.21 -10.63 5.75
N LEU A 61 11.75 -11.19 4.64
CA LEU A 61 10.48 -11.92 4.56
C LEU A 61 10.56 -13.23 5.36
N PHE A 62 9.58 -13.45 6.23
CA PHE A 62 9.41 -14.67 7.02
C PHE A 62 8.21 -15.49 6.59
N SER A 63 7.11 -14.83 6.21
CA SER A 63 5.89 -15.49 5.75
C SER A 63 5.15 -14.60 4.76
N GLU A 64 4.52 -15.23 3.76
CA GLU A 64 3.64 -14.60 2.79
C GLU A 64 2.51 -15.59 2.47
N ASN A 65 1.26 -15.13 2.46
CA ASN A 65 0.12 -15.95 2.08
C ASN A 65 -1.01 -15.07 1.49
N ASP A 66 -1.38 -15.34 0.24
CA ASP A 66 -2.50 -14.74 -0.50
C ASP A 66 -3.74 -15.66 -0.54
N PHE A 67 -3.71 -16.73 0.27
CA PHE A 67 -4.73 -17.75 0.43
C PHE A 67 -5.09 -18.57 -0.82
N SER A 68 -4.42 -18.35 -1.95
CA SER A 68 -4.69 -19.05 -3.22
C SER A 68 -4.27 -20.53 -3.21
N GLU A 69 -3.29 -20.88 -2.37
CA GLU A 69 -2.85 -22.27 -2.13
C GLU A 69 -3.39 -22.83 -0.80
N GLY A 70 -4.24 -22.07 -0.13
CA GLY A 70 -4.89 -22.43 1.13
C GLY A 70 -4.43 -21.61 2.33
N ARG A 71 -4.87 -22.04 3.52
CA ARG A 71 -4.74 -21.24 4.76
C ARG A 71 -3.32 -21.13 5.34
N GLY A 72 -2.36 -21.90 4.83
CA GLY A 72 -1.01 -21.95 5.39
C GLY A 72 -1.03 -22.26 6.90
N ASP A 73 -0.32 -21.44 7.68
CA ASP A 73 -0.20 -21.59 9.13
C ASP A 73 -1.42 -21.06 9.92
N TRP A 74 -2.42 -20.50 9.25
CA TRP A 74 -3.64 -20.01 9.92
C TRP A 74 -4.49 -21.15 10.47
N SER A 75 -4.79 -21.09 11.75
CA SER A 75 -5.83 -21.87 12.41
C SER A 75 -7.14 -21.06 12.50
N GLY A 76 -8.31 -21.68 12.38
CA GLY A 76 -9.60 -20.97 12.28
C GLY A 76 -9.84 -20.13 11.00
N GLY A 77 -11.03 -19.56 10.85
CA GLY A 77 -11.48 -18.89 9.61
C GLY A 77 -11.84 -19.86 8.48
N GLU A 78 -12.46 -19.35 7.43
CA GLU A 78 -12.86 -20.12 6.23
C GLU A 78 -12.29 -19.47 4.97
N LEU A 79 -11.91 -20.27 3.97
CA LEU A 79 -11.52 -19.72 2.67
C LEU A 79 -12.75 -19.32 1.89
N MET A 80 -12.70 -18.15 1.26
CA MET A 80 -13.78 -17.64 0.43
C MET A 80 -13.21 -16.89 -0.76
N THR A 81 -13.83 -17.03 -1.93
CA THR A 81 -13.45 -16.26 -3.12
C THR A 81 -14.36 -15.06 -3.29
N ILE A 82 -13.78 -13.86 -3.33
CA ILE A 82 -14.48 -12.60 -3.60
C ILE A 82 -14.13 -12.13 -5.01
N ASN A 83 -15.16 -11.85 -5.82
CA ASN A 83 -14.96 -11.39 -7.18
C ASN A 83 -14.26 -10.03 -7.20
N GLY A 84 -13.12 -9.93 -7.90
CA GLY A 84 -12.35 -8.70 -8.00
C GLY A 84 -11.40 -8.45 -6.83
N PHE A 85 -11.39 -9.30 -5.80
CA PHE A 85 -10.47 -9.20 -4.66
C PHE A 85 -9.54 -10.42 -4.57
N GLY A 86 -10.07 -11.64 -4.73
CA GLY A 86 -9.27 -12.86 -4.66
C GLY A 86 -9.80 -13.88 -3.66
N GLU A 87 -8.96 -14.85 -3.29
CA GLU A 87 -9.26 -15.76 -2.18
C GLU A 87 -8.86 -15.11 -0.86
N ILE A 88 -9.74 -15.16 0.12
CA ILE A 88 -9.55 -14.52 1.42
C ILE A 88 -9.68 -15.54 2.55
N LEU A 89 -9.09 -15.22 3.69
CA LEU A 89 -9.47 -15.81 4.97
C LEU A 89 -10.66 -15.03 5.55
N ALA A 90 -11.86 -15.56 5.37
CA ALA A 90 -13.11 -14.99 5.85
C ALA A 90 -13.44 -15.45 7.28
N LEU A 91 -13.93 -14.50 8.05
CA LEU A 91 -14.53 -14.68 9.35
C LEU A 91 -16.00 -14.26 9.28
N SER A 92 -16.85 -15.06 9.89
CA SER A 92 -18.31 -14.88 9.95
C SER A 92 -18.86 -15.55 11.21
N GLY A 93 -20.17 -15.58 11.39
CA GLY A 93 -20.82 -16.32 12.47
C GLY A 93 -20.50 -17.82 12.52
N ASN A 94 -20.08 -18.42 11.39
CA ASN A 94 -19.64 -19.82 11.35
C ASN A 94 -18.18 -20.01 11.76
N ALA A 95 -17.35 -18.99 11.55
CA ALA A 95 -15.91 -19.03 11.79
C ALA A 95 -15.46 -17.69 12.39
N THR A 96 -15.67 -17.53 13.69
CA THR A 96 -15.56 -16.23 14.37
C THR A 96 -14.13 -15.86 14.77
N ARG A 97 -13.15 -16.73 14.54
CA ARG A 97 -11.75 -16.51 14.93
C ARG A 97 -10.79 -17.22 14.00
N ALA A 98 -9.66 -16.58 13.73
CA ALA A 98 -8.50 -17.17 13.10
C ALA A 98 -7.20 -16.64 13.74
N GLU A 99 -6.17 -17.47 13.82
CA GLU A 99 -4.88 -17.12 14.41
C GLU A 99 -3.73 -17.73 13.60
N MET A 100 -2.68 -16.94 13.38
CA MET A 100 -1.43 -17.34 12.75
C MET A 100 -0.27 -17.10 13.72
N PRO A 101 0.48 -18.15 14.11
CA PRO A 101 1.75 -17.98 14.81
C PRO A 101 2.82 -17.42 13.85
N ILE A 102 3.64 -16.52 14.36
CA ILE A 102 4.69 -15.80 13.64
C ILE A 102 5.99 -15.91 14.43
N SER A 103 7.02 -16.49 13.81
CA SER A 103 8.37 -16.51 14.36
C SER A 103 9.28 -15.61 13.54
N VAL A 104 9.73 -14.50 14.14
CA VAL A 104 10.73 -13.59 13.54
C VAL A 104 12.05 -13.75 14.27
N ASP A 105 13.14 -13.91 13.53
CA ASP A 105 14.49 -14.03 14.10
C ASP A 105 14.78 -12.85 15.05
N SER A 106 15.20 -13.17 16.28
CA SER A 106 15.53 -12.22 17.35
C SER A 106 16.55 -11.14 16.98
N LYS A 107 17.29 -11.29 15.86
CA LYS A 107 18.18 -10.23 15.35
C LYS A 107 17.43 -9.03 14.77
N TYR A 108 16.14 -9.16 14.48
CA TYR A 108 15.28 -8.07 14.04
C TYR A 108 14.53 -7.49 15.23
N ALA A 109 14.59 -6.18 15.41
CA ALA A 109 13.91 -5.48 16.51
C ALA A 109 12.37 -5.45 16.39
N TYR A 110 11.85 -5.61 15.17
CA TYR A 110 10.41 -5.52 14.87
C TYR A 110 9.95 -6.63 13.95
N ALA A 111 8.70 -7.06 14.16
CA ALA A 111 7.91 -7.80 13.20
C ALA A 111 6.91 -6.84 12.54
N VAL A 112 7.02 -6.69 11.23
CA VAL A 112 6.11 -5.90 10.40
C VAL A 112 5.16 -6.85 9.70
N MET A 113 3.87 -6.72 9.97
CA MET A 113 2.80 -7.48 9.33
C MET A 113 2.02 -6.53 8.43
N GLU A 114 1.91 -6.88 7.16
CA GLU A 114 1.15 -6.15 6.15
C GLU A 114 0.10 -7.10 5.59
N PHE A 115 -1.13 -6.65 5.44
CA PHE A 115 -2.22 -7.44 4.86
C PHE A 115 -3.33 -6.54 4.37
N ASP A 116 -4.10 -7.06 3.43
CA ASP A 116 -5.35 -6.47 3.00
C ASP A 116 -6.48 -6.99 3.87
N MET A 117 -7.45 -6.12 4.10
CA MET A 117 -8.62 -6.41 4.92
C MET A 117 -9.85 -5.99 4.14
N ILE A 118 -10.88 -6.81 4.14
CA ILE A 118 -12.16 -6.51 3.51
C ILE A 118 -13.29 -6.64 4.54
N ILE A 119 -14.20 -5.68 4.52
CA ILE A 119 -15.47 -5.72 5.24
C ILE A 119 -16.53 -5.90 4.18
N GLY A 120 -17.20 -7.04 4.22
CA GLY A 120 -18.29 -7.39 3.30
C GLY A 120 -19.66 -7.08 3.92
N ASP A 121 -20.49 -6.42 3.11
CA ASP A 121 -21.84 -5.95 3.38
C ASP A 121 -21.98 -5.07 4.64
N SER A 122 -23.21 -4.70 5.01
CA SER A 122 -23.54 -3.92 6.19
C SER A 122 -23.57 -4.77 7.46
N TRP A 123 -22.74 -4.46 8.45
CA TRP A 123 -22.84 -5.08 9.77
C TRP A 123 -23.89 -4.37 10.63
N ASP A 124 -24.50 -5.07 11.59
CA ASP A 124 -25.63 -4.56 12.39
C ASP A 124 -25.25 -4.11 13.83
N ASN A 125 -24.06 -3.50 13.96
CA ASN A 125 -23.29 -3.21 15.18
C ASN A 125 -22.33 -4.33 15.61
N GLU A 126 -21.93 -5.17 14.67
CA GLU A 126 -20.89 -6.17 14.90
C GLU A 126 -19.49 -5.57 14.68
N GLN A 127 -18.49 -6.32 15.14
CA GLN A 127 -17.11 -5.88 15.15
C GLN A 127 -16.20 -6.93 14.54
N GLY A 128 -15.28 -6.47 13.72
CA GLY A 128 -14.12 -7.22 13.24
C GLY A 128 -12.90 -6.71 14.00
N VAL A 129 -12.10 -7.64 14.49
CA VAL A 129 -10.98 -7.36 15.39
C VAL A 129 -9.72 -8.02 14.87
N ILE A 130 -8.66 -7.25 14.75
CA ILE A 130 -7.30 -7.80 14.64
C ILE A 130 -6.68 -7.77 16.03
N SER A 131 -5.98 -8.83 16.40
CA SER A 131 -5.26 -8.93 17.66
C SER A 131 -3.79 -9.31 17.44
N ILE A 132 -2.93 -8.87 18.36
CA ILE A 132 -1.52 -9.25 18.42
C ILE A 132 -1.24 -9.81 19.81
N ASN A 133 -0.75 -11.04 19.88
CA ASN A 133 -0.52 -11.75 21.15
C ASN A 133 -1.79 -11.77 22.04
N GLY A 134 -2.95 -11.97 21.42
CA GLY A 134 -4.25 -11.98 22.09
C GLY A 134 -4.73 -10.63 22.62
N LYS A 135 -4.05 -9.53 22.28
CA LYS A 135 -4.51 -8.17 22.58
C LYS A 135 -5.10 -7.53 21.34
N ASP A 136 -6.34 -7.08 21.47
CA ASP A 136 -7.05 -6.43 20.37
C ASP A 136 -6.37 -5.10 20.01
N VAL A 137 -6.16 -4.91 18.71
CA VAL A 137 -5.51 -3.76 18.13
C VAL A 137 -6.53 -3.04 17.26
N VAL A 138 -7.02 -3.65 16.18
CA VAL A 138 -7.95 -2.98 15.24
C VAL A 138 -9.38 -3.25 15.65
N ILE A 139 -10.24 -2.23 15.64
CA ILE A 139 -11.69 -2.37 15.74
C ILE A 139 -12.30 -1.79 14.45
N GLY A 140 -12.79 -2.67 13.60
CA GLY A 140 -13.75 -2.30 12.56
C GLY A 140 -15.15 -2.47 13.11
N THR A 141 -15.96 -1.43 13.07
CA THR A 141 -17.42 -1.56 13.19
C THR A 141 -18.01 -0.96 11.94
N HIS A 142 -18.97 -1.64 11.33
CA HIS A 142 -19.75 -1.08 10.25
C HIS A 142 -21.22 -1.11 10.66
N SER A 143 -21.98 -0.11 10.22
CA SER A 143 -23.40 0.01 10.52
C SER A 143 -24.14 0.16 9.21
N TRP A 144 -25.32 -0.45 9.10
CA TRP A 144 -26.20 -0.29 7.95
C TRP A 144 -26.41 1.18 7.53
N GLY A 145 -26.05 1.50 6.28
CA GLY A 145 -26.15 2.85 5.71
C GLY A 145 -25.11 3.86 6.21
N GLY A 146 -24.16 3.43 7.05
CA GLY A 146 -23.02 4.23 7.48
C GLY A 146 -21.83 4.10 6.54
N ASP A 147 -20.85 5.01 6.68
CA ASP A 147 -19.52 4.76 6.15
C ASP A 147 -18.84 3.65 6.98
N GLY A 148 -17.95 2.87 6.38
CA GLY A 148 -17.07 1.97 7.15
C GLY A 148 -16.18 2.73 8.15
N PRO A 149 -15.31 2.04 8.89
CA PRO A 149 -14.30 2.69 9.71
C PRO A 149 -13.36 3.59 8.88
N ALA A 150 -13.06 4.81 9.36
CA ALA A 150 -12.12 5.72 8.72
C ALA A 150 -10.65 5.21 8.81
N ILE A 151 -9.70 5.94 8.21
CA ILE A 151 -8.27 5.69 8.43
C ILE A 151 -7.97 5.77 9.93
N GLN A 152 -7.36 4.74 10.48
CA GLN A 152 -7.01 4.68 11.89
C GLN A 152 -5.51 4.47 12.04
N THR A 153 -4.88 5.31 12.85
CA THR A 153 -3.50 5.10 13.33
C THR A 153 -3.52 5.24 14.84
N PHE A 154 -3.07 4.21 15.55
CA PHE A 154 -3.00 4.25 17.00
C PHE A 154 -1.85 3.38 17.50
N ASP A 155 -1.32 3.77 18.65
CA ASP A 155 -0.38 2.94 19.41
C ASP A 155 -1.18 2.01 20.32
N ALA A 156 -0.96 0.72 20.15
CA ALA A 156 -1.56 -0.29 21.00
C ALA A 156 -0.62 -0.70 22.13
N ALA A 157 -1.19 -1.42 23.10
CA ALA A 157 -0.47 -1.87 24.28
C ALA A 157 0.77 -2.71 23.90
N GLY A 158 1.92 -2.39 24.48
CA GLY A 158 3.18 -3.11 24.23
C GLY A 158 4.08 -2.50 23.15
N GLY A 159 3.80 -1.28 22.69
CA GLY A 159 4.64 -0.57 21.71
C GLY A 159 4.34 -0.94 20.25
N THR A 160 3.23 -1.66 20.02
CA THR A 160 2.74 -1.98 18.68
C THR A 160 2.11 -0.75 18.05
N THR A 161 2.49 -0.44 16.81
CA THR A 161 1.84 0.61 16.02
C THR A 161 1.00 -0.02 14.93
N VAL A 162 -0.23 0.43 14.77
CA VAL A 162 -1.12 -0.02 13.70
C VAL A 162 -1.50 1.16 12.83
N MET A 163 -1.39 0.95 11.52
CA MET A 163 -1.87 1.85 10.49
C MET A 163 -2.87 1.10 9.63
N MET A 164 -4.08 1.62 9.53
CA MET A 164 -5.14 1.08 8.68
C MET A 164 -5.58 2.18 7.72
N THR A 165 -5.34 1.98 6.44
CA THR A 165 -5.65 2.94 5.38
C THR A 165 -6.76 2.37 4.51
N ARG A 166 -7.91 3.02 4.48
CA ARG A 166 -9.01 2.64 3.58
C ARG A 166 -8.53 2.73 2.13
N SER A 167 -8.66 1.61 1.41
CA SER A 167 -8.60 1.56 -0.03
C SER A 167 -10.04 1.63 -0.55
N SER A 168 -10.38 2.63 -1.34
CA SER A 168 -11.77 2.90 -1.72
C SER A 168 -12.25 2.05 -2.90
N THR A 169 -11.95 0.75 -2.91
CA THR A 169 -12.52 -0.16 -3.91
C THR A 169 -13.81 -0.74 -3.36
N ALA A 170 -14.93 -0.07 -3.66
CA ALA A 170 -16.26 -0.65 -3.50
C ALA A 170 -16.31 -1.91 -4.37
N THR A 171 -16.20 -3.08 -3.74
CA THR A 171 -16.18 -4.37 -4.44
C THR A 171 -17.61 -4.89 -4.55
N GLY A 172 -18.49 -4.07 -5.12
CA GLY A 172 -19.94 -4.19 -4.97
C GLY A 172 -20.52 -5.57 -5.28
N GLY A 173 -21.49 -5.98 -4.46
CA GLY A 173 -22.37 -7.11 -4.69
C GLY A 173 -23.25 -6.92 -5.93
N ASN A 174 -23.47 -8.02 -6.66
CA ASN A 174 -24.08 -8.08 -8.00
C ASN A 174 -25.55 -7.59 -8.12
N TRP A 175 -26.12 -6.97 -7.09
CA TRP A 175 -27.53 -6.55 -7.05
C TRP A 175 -27.78 -5.10 -6.62
N ARG A 176 -26.79 -4.38 -6.06
CA ARG A 176 -26.86 -2.92 -5.86
C ARG A 176 -25.46 -2.31 -5.92
N PRO A 177 -25.24 -1.26 -6.74
CA PRO A 177 -23.98 -0.52 -6.77
C PRO A 177 -23.65 0.24 -5.47
N ASP A 178 -24.50 0.10 -4.44
CA ASP A 178 -24.44 0.79 -3.14
C ASP A 178 -24.12 -0.17 -1.97
N THR A 179 -23.66 -1.40 -2.25
CA THR A 179 -23.14 -2.31 -1.21
C THR A 179 -21.74 -1.85 -0.84
N ASN A 180 -21.61 -1.28 0.35
CA ASN A 180 -20.42 -0.59 0.84
C ASN A 180 -19.38 -1.60 1.32
N ASP A 181 -18.86 -2.44 0.42
CA ASP A 181 -17.69 -3.25 0.74
C ASP A 181 -16.48 -2.33 0.83
N TYR A 182 -15.77 -2.39 1.95
CA TYR A 182 -14.59 -1.56 2.17
C TYR A 182 -13.36 -2.42 2.29
N THR A 183 -12.33 -2.05 1.52
CA THR A 183 -11.02 -2.65 1.62
C THR A 183 -10.06 -1.72 2.37
N TYR A 184 -9.08 -2.30 3.04
CA TYR A 184 -8.09 -1.58 3.82
C TYR A 184 -6.74 -2.23 3.65
N ASN A 185 -5.71 -1.40 3.51
CA ASN A 185 -4.34 -1.84 3.69
C ASN A 185 -4.01 -1.68 5.18
N VAL A 186 -3.59 -2.75 5.83
CA VAL A 186 -3.24 -2.75 7.25
C VAL A 186 -1.76 -3.02 7.40
N ARG A 187 -1.07 -2.18 8.16
CA ARG A 187 0.32 -2.35 8.58
C ARG A 187 0.39 -2.34 10.09
N VAL A 188 0.87 -3.44 10.66
CA VAL A 188 1.11 -3.60 12.09
C VAL A 188 2.61 -3.76 12.32
N VAL A 189 3.16 -2.95 13.22
CA VAL A 189 4.56 -3.05 13.65
C VAL A 189 4.60 -3.42 15.11
N ALA A 190 4.98 -4.66 15.41
CA ALA A 190 5.13 -5.15 16.77
C ALA A 190 6.62 -5.23 17.14
N ALA A 191 6.94 -4.95 18.40
CA ALA A 191 8.28 -5.22 18.93
C ALA A 191 8.54 -6.74 18.90
N ASN A 192 9.74 -7.13 18.46
CA ASN A 192 10.18 -8.51 18.48
C ASN A 192 11.18 -8.69 19.64
N ASP A 193 10.77 -9.43 20.67
CA ASP A 193 11.61 -9.80 21.81
C ASP A 193 12.24 -11.20 21.65
N GLY A 194 12.06 -11.83 20.48
CA GLY A 194 12.51 -13.18 20.17
C GLY A 194 11.52 -14.27 20.56
N SER A 195 10.36 -13.93 21.13
CA SER A 195 9.25 -14.86 21.29
C SER A 195 8.33 -14.90 20.07
N ASP A 196 7.58 -15.99 19.92
CA ASP A 196 6.59 -16.09 18.85
C ASP A 196 5.49 -15.05 19.06
N ILE A 197 5.11 -14.38 17.98
CA ILE A 197 4.01 -13.44 17.92
C ILE A 197 2.79 -14.17 17.37
N THR A 198 1.60 -13.91 17.88
CA THR A 198 0.35 -14.41 17.31
C THR A 198 -0.39 -13.26 16.65
N LEU A 199 -0.57 -13.33 15.33
CA LEU A 199 -1.53 -12.49 14.62
C LEU A 199 -2.90 -13.16 14.69
N GLY A 200 -3.87 -12.47 15.27
CA GLY A 200 -5.23 -12.95 15.40
C GLY A 200 -6.22 -12.09 14.63
N ALA A 201 -7.31 -12.73 14.22
CA ALA A 201 -8.47 -12.13 13.63
C ALA A 201 -9.71 -12.68 14.35
N ALA A 202 -10.68 -11.84 14.67
CA ALA A 202 -11.92 -12.26 15.29
C ALA A 202 -13.08 -11.41 14.81
N THR A 203 -14.29 -11.95 14.94
CA THR A 203 -15.51 -11.19 14.66
C THR A 203 -16.64 -11.53 15.62
N THR A 204 -17.55 -10.58 15.81
CA THR A 204 -18.84 -10.80 16.50
C THR A 204 -20.00 -11.01 15.52
N LEU A 205 -19.72 -11.07 14.22
CA LEU A 205 -20.72 -11.37 13.18
C LEU A 205 -21.54 -12.60 13.56
N ASN A 206 -22.84 -12.53 13.36
CA ASN A 206 -23.76 -13.61 13.71
C ASN A 206 -24.33 -14.35 12.50
N GLN A 207 -24.04 -13.85 11.29
CA GLN A 207 -24.51 -14.43 10.03
C GLN A 207 -23.43 -15.25 9.32
N GLY A 208 -23.84 -16.08 8.36
CA GLY A 208 -22.90 -16.86 7.54
C GLY A 208 -22.18 -15.99 6.51
N GLY A 209 -20.95 -16.37 6.14
CA GLY A 209 -20.07 -15.54 5.31
C GLY A 209 -20.55 -15.18 3.90
N GLY A 210 -21.67 -15.74 3.42
CA GLY A 210 -22.28 -15.31 2.15
C GLY A 210 -23.16 -14.06 2.27
N ASP A 211 -23.38 -13.57 3.50
CA ASP A 211 -24.17 -12.38 3.83
C ASP A 211 -23.22 -11.31 4.39
N GLU A 212 -22.70 -11.53 5.60
CA GLU A 212 -21.74 -10.64 6.26
C GLU A 212 -20.42 -11.35 6.52
N PHE A 213 -19.31 -10.70 6.20
CA PHE A 213 -17.99 -11.25 6.47
C PHE A 213 -16.94 -10.19 6.77
N PHE A 214 -15.92 -10.65 7.48
CA PHE A 214 -14.67 -9.95 7.73
C PHE A 214 -13.54 -10.76 7.11
N GLY A 215 -12.84 -10.21 6.11
CA GLY A 215 -11.81 -10.92 5.36
C GLY A 215 -10.42 -10.36 5.56
N ILE A 216 -9.42 -11.24 5.50
CA ILE A 216 -8.00 -10.92 5.43
C ILE A 216 -7.41 -11.56 4.18
N ASP A 217 -6.51 -10.84 3.51
CA ASP A 217 -5.79 -11.30 2.32
C ASP A 217 -4.36 -10.73 2.27
N ASN A 218 -3.51 -11.25 1.39
CA ASN A 218 -2.15 -10.78 1.10
C ASN A 218 -1.30 -10.59 2.36
N VAL A 219 -1.35 -11.56 3.27
CA VAL A 219 -0.63 -11.49 4.55
C VAL A 219 0.85 -11.64 4.30
N LYS A 220 1.62 -10.65 4.70
CA LYS A 220 3.06 -10.58 4.58
C LYS A 220 3.70 -10.24 5.92
N VAL A 221 4.70 -11.02 6.31
CA VAL A 221 5.43 -10.84 7.57
C VAL A 221 6.91 -10.64 7.29
N THR A 222 7.43 -9.51 7.78
CA THR A 222 8.80 -9.09 7.55
C THR A 222 9.48 -8.73 8.88
N GLY A 223 10.66 -9.28 9.15
CA GLY A 223 11.50 -8.82 10.27
C GLY A 223 12.28 -7.58 9.86
N SER A 224 12.29 -6.54 10.69
CA SER A 224 12.94 -5.24 10.42
C SER A 224 13.66 -4.68 11.65
N ASN A 225 14.72 -3.90 11.42
CA ASN A 225 15.38 -3.09 12.47
C ASN A 225 14.93 -1.63 12.48
N GLN A 226 13.96 -1.30 11.63
CA GLN A 226 13.32 0.01 11.55
C GLN A 226 11.81 -0.17 11.70
N LYS A 227 11.16 0.81 12.34
CA LYS A 227 9.73 0.83 12.62
C LYS A 227 8.94 1.25 11.36
#